data_AF-A0A3N9UL83-F1
#
_entry.id   AF-A0A3N9UL83-F1
#
_cell.length_a   1.000
_cell.length_b   1.000
_cell.length_c   1.000
_cell.angle_alpha   90.00
_cell.angle_beta   90.00
_cell.angle_gamma   90.00
#
_symmetry.space_group_name_H-M   'P 1'
#
loop_
_entity.id
_entity.type
_entity.pdbx_description
1 polymer ?
#
loop_
_entity_poly.entity_id
_entity_poly.type
_entity_poly.pdbx_seq_one_letter_code
_entity_poly.pdbx_strand_id
1 'polypeptide(L)'
;MKHFLAETHRNAQTAKRGGGLTPVSLEAGSDTTAELQFPDPAGSAPDARFDRHWAATLVDRAAAQLALEYTGRNQGEQYAALKPWLTGDAPGWSRADAARALDMSEGALKVAIHRLRKRFREVVKAEIDQTVSDPAEVREELRYLIEVLATPSAG
;
A
#
# COMPACT_ATOMS: atom_id res chain seq x y z
N MET A 1 -2.78 9.39 11.15
CA MET A 1 -2.34 8.75 9.88
C MET A 1 -1.15 9.47 9.22
N LYS A 2 -0.04 9.72 9.93
CA LYS A 2 1.15 10.39 9.35
C LYS A 2 2.42 9.52 9.41
N HIS A 3 2.53 8.63 10.39
CA HIS A 3 3.79 7.91 10.67
C HIS A 3 3.92 6.55 9.96
N PHE A 4 2.82 5.83 9.72
CA PHE A 4 2.90 4.45 9.26
C PHE A 4 3.29 4.28 7.80
N LEU A 5 2.81 5.16 6.91
CA LEU A 5 3.20 5.13 5.50
C LEU A 5 4.69 5.49 5.28
N ALA A 6 5.29 6.26 6.20
CA ALA A 6 6.72 6.56 6.19
C ALA A 6 7.58 5.39 6.75
N GLU A 7 7.00 4.53 7.58
CA GLU A 7 7.67 3.36 8.16
C GLU A 7 7.66 2.15 7.22
N THR A 8 6.54 1.89 6.55
CA THR A 8 6.45 0.89 5.46
C THR A 8 7.43 1.20 4.33
N HIS A 9 7.56 2.48 3.93
CA HIS A 9 8.52 2.89 2.92
C HIS A 9 9.98 2.64 3.34
N ARG A 10 10.31 2.83 4.63
CA ARG A 10 11.65 2.51 5.16
C ARG A 10 11.88 1.01 5.20
N ASN A 11 10.90 0.21 5.62
CA ASN A 11 11.01 -1.25 5.70
C ASN A 11 11.16 -1.90 4.32
N ALA A 12 10.49 -1.37 3.29
CA ALA A 12 10.65 -1.84 1.91
C ALA A 12 12.06 -1.59 1.33
N GLN A 13 12.77 -0.54 1.79
CA GLN A 13 14.16 -0.31 1.41
C GLN A 13 15.15 -1.17 2.22
N THR A 14 14.79 -1.56 3.45
CA THR A 14 15.62 -2.38 4.34
C THR A 14 15.48 -3.89 4.08
N ALA A 15 14.41 -4.36 3.43
CA ALA A 15 14.17 -5.77 3.14
C ALA A 15 14.94 -6.32 1.92
N LYS A 16 16.16 -5.84 1.66
CA LYS A 16 17.14 -6.55 0.82
C LYS A 16 18.11 -7.31 1.72
N ARG A 17 17.68 -8.46 2.26
CA ARG A 17 18.45 -9.72 2.51
C ARG A 17 17.80 -10.56 3.61
N GLY A 18 17.65 -11.86 3.31
CA GLY A 18 17.18 -12.93 4.19
C GLY A 18 16.01 -13.67 3.54
N GLY A 19 16.16 -14.53 2.54
CA GLY A 19 17.21 -15.54 2.40
C GLY A 19 16.77 -16.82 3.11
N GLY A 20 16.00 -17.67 2.42
CA GLY A 20 15.70 -19.04 2.86
C GLY A 20 14.23 -19.37 3.09
N LEU A 21 13.39 -19.31 2.06
CA LEU A 21 12.17 -20.13 2.02
C LEU A 21 12.34 -21.12 0.87
N THR A 22 12.71 -22.35 1.21
CA THR A 22 12.58 -23.50 0.29
C THR A 22 11.10 -23.64 -0.07
N PRO A 23 10.72 -23.52 -1.36
CA PRO A 23 9.34 -23.80 -1.75
C PRO A 23 9.09 -25.29 -1.53
N VAL A 24 8.16 -25.62 -0.64
CA VAL A 24 7.69 -27.01 -0.49
C VAL A 24 6.85 -27.32 -1.72
N SER A 25 7.32 -28.29 -2.50
CA SER A 25 6.63 -28.84 -3.67
C SER A 25 5.32 -29.50 -3.24
N LEU A 26 4.19 -29.03 -3.80
CA LEU A 26 2.89 -29.69 -3.66
C LEU A 26 2.86 -30.92 -4.57
N GLU A 27 3.43 -32.03 -4.12
CA GLU A 27 3.20 -33.34 -4.73
C GLU A 27 1.77 -33.77 -4.42
N ALA A 28 0.97 -33.91 -5.47
CA ALA A 28 -0.37 -34.47 -5.42
C ALA A 28 -0.28 -35.98 -5.17
N GLY A 29 -0.81 -36.46 -4.03
CA GLY A 29 -0.80 -37.88 -3.71
C GLY A 29 -1.65 -38.26 -2.49
N SER A 30 -2.87 -38.71 -2.80
CA SER A 30 -3.72 -39.66 -2.06
C SER A 30 -4.21 -39.38 -0.63
N ASP A 31 -5.54 -39.35 -0.52
CA ASP A 31 -6.38 -39.91 0.55
C ASP A 31 -5.78 -40.05 1.95
N THR A 32 -6.16 -39.15 2.85
CA THR A 32 -6.62 -39.50 4.20
C THR A 32 -7.47 -38.36 4.74
N THR A 33 -8.66 -38.72 5.17
CA THR A 33 -9.65 -37.94 5.91
C THR A 33 -9.01 -37.22 7.10
N ALA A 34 -8.54 -36.00 6.86
CA ALA A 34 -8.34 -35.01 7.90
C ALA A 34 -9.26 -33.86 7.51
N GLU A 35 -10.31 -33.69 8.30
CA GLU A 35 -11.23 -32.56 8.24
C GLU A 35 -10.39 -31.28 8.11
N LEU A 36 -10.30 -30.77 6.88
CA LEU A 36 -9.84 -29.42 6.62
C LEU A 36 -10.90 -28.53 7.28
N GLN A 37 -10.69 -28.25 8.57
CA GLN A 37 -11.39 -27.19 9.27
C GLN A 37 -11.00 -25.91 8.55
N PHE A 38 -11.79 -25.56 7.54
CA PHE A 38 -11.87 -24.20 7.06
C PHE A 38 -12.18 -23.35 8.29
N PRO A 39 -11.31 -22.40 8.68
CA PRO A 39 -11.64 -21.52 9.78
C PRO A 39 -12.96 -20.83 9.47
N ASP A 40 -13.84 -20.86 10.46
CA ASP A 40 -15.13 -20.16 10.49
C ASP A 40 -15.00 -18.75 9.87
N PRO A 41 -15.80 -18.38 8.86
CA PRO A 41 -15.74 -17.05 8.23
C PRO A 41 -16.10 -15.90 9.20
N ALA A 42 -16.46 -16.18 10.46
CA ALA A 42 -16.92 -15.18 11.42
C ALA A 42 -16.07 -15.00 12.70
N GLY A 43 -14.88 -15.61 12.85
CA GLY A 43 -14.33 -15.73 14.22
C GLY A 43 -12.84 -15.92 14.47
N SER A 44 -11.95 -15.53 13.57
CA SER A 44 -10.53 -15.38 13.94
C SER A 44 -10.05 -14.03 13.45
N ALA A 45 -9.83 -13.09 14.38
CA ALA A 45 -9.07 -11.89 14.08
C ALA A 45 -7.76 -12.37 13.45
N PRO A 46 -7.45 -11.98 12.20
CA PRO A 46 -6.13 -12.26 11.68
C PRO A 46 -5.11 -11.67 12.66
N ASP A 47 -3.99 -12.35 12.86
CA ASP A 47 -2.92 -11.83 13.72
C ASP A 47 -2.58 -10.40 13.25
N ALA A 48 -2.55 -9.42 14.14
CA ALA A 48 -2.27 -8.02 13.81
C ALA A 48 -1.00 -7.84 12.96
N ARG A 49 -0.05 -8.78 13.01
CA ARG A 49 1.11 -8.85 12.11
C ARG A 49 0.71 -9.15 10.67
N PHE A 50 -0.19 -10.10 10.46
CA PHE A 50 -0.71 -10.46 9.14
C PHE A 50 -1.46 -9.28 8.52
N ASP A 51 -2.33 -8.62 9.28
CA ASP A 51 -3.08 -7.45 8.79
C ASP A 51 -2.18 -6.31 8.37
N ARG A 52 -1.14 -6.02 9.17
CA ARG A 52 -0.14 -5.01 8.81
C ARG A 52 0.63 -5.39 7.55
N HIS A 53 0.99 -6.66 7.40
CA HIS A 53 1.70 -7.13 6.22
C HIS A 53 0.81 -7.03 4.97
N TRP A 54 -0.45 -7.43 5.07
CA TRP A 54 -1.46 -7.25 4.04
C TRP A 54 -1.62 -5.77 3.66
N ALA A 55 -1.84 -4.91 4.65
CA ALA A 55 -2.01 -3.47 4.46
C ALA A 55 -0.79 -2.81 3.80
N ALA A 56 0.43 -3.18 4.23
CA ALA A 56 1.67 -2.70 3.63
C ALA A 56 1.82 -3.17 2.17
N THR A 57 1.55 -4.44 1.90
CA THR A 57 1.61 -5.03 0.56
C THR A 57 0.62 -4.35 -0.39
N LEU A 58 -0.59 -4.08 0.08
CA LEU A 58 -1.63 -3.41 -0.70
C LEU A 58 -1.23 -1.97 -1.05
N VAL A 59 -0.69 -1.23 -0.08
CA VAL A 59 -0.15 0.12 -0.29
C VAL A 59 1.00 0.11 -1.30
N ASP A 60 1.93 -0.84 -1.20
CA ASP A 60 3.07 -0.96 -2.11
C ASP A 60 2.64 -1.27 -3.55
N ARG A 61 1.68 -2.19 -3.72
CA ARG A 61 1.08 -2.49 -5.04
C ARG A 61 0.40 -1.25 -5.63
N ALA A 62 -0.42 -0.56 -4.85
CA ALA A 62 -1.08 0.66 -5.31
C ALA A 62 -0.08 1.76 -5.68
N ALA A 63 1.01 1.91 -4.91
CA ALA A 63 2.06 2.86 -5.22
C ALA A 63 2.81 2.49 -6.52
N ALA A 64 3.10 1.21 -6.73
CA ALA A 64 3.75 0.71 -7.95
C ALA A 64 2.87 0.91 -9.19
N GLN A 65 1.58 0.59 -9.11
CA GLN A 65 0.62 0.84 -10.20
C GLN A 65 0.55 2.33 -10.55
N LEU A 66 0.47 3.20 -9.54
CA LEU A 66 0.48 4.64 -9.76
C LEU A 66 1.78 5.13 -10.42
N ALA A 67 2.93 4.56 -10.06
CA ALA A 67 4.21 4.88 -10.68
C ALA A 67 4.24 4.48 -12.17
N LEU A 68 3.68 3.31 -12.51
CA LEU A 68 3.55 2.84 -13.89
C LEU A 68 2.65 3.77 -14.73
N GLU A 69 1.52 4.21 -14.19
CA GLU A 69 0.64 5.17 -14.88
C GLU A 69 1.34 6.49 -15.21
N TYR A 70 2.11 7.04 -14.27
CA TYR A 70 2.88 8.27 -14.49
C TYR A 70 4.02 8.05 -15.49
N THR A 71 4.72 6.93 -15.40
CA THR A 71 5.80 6.58 -16.32
C THR A 71 5.28 6.41 -17.76
N GLY A 72 4.12 5.76 -17.93
CA GLY A 72 3.46 5.62 -19.24
C GLY A 72 3.02 6.95 -19.87
N ARG A 73 2.95 8.03 -19.07
CA ARG A 73 2.67 9.40 -19.53
C ARG A 73 3.93 10.27 -19.65
N ASN A 74 5.13 9.70 -19.53
CA ASN A 74 6.41 10.41 -19.43
C ASN A 74 6.48 11.39 -18.23
N GLN A 75 5.76 11.09 -17.15
CA GLN A 75 5.68 11.91 -15.93
C GLN A 75 6.34 11.19 -14.72
N GLY A 76 7.29 10.28 -14.96
CA GLY A 76 7.95 9.51 -13.91
C GLY A 76 8.71 10.39 -12.91
N GLU A 77 9.41 11.41 -13.39
CA GLU A 77 10.12 12.39 -12.53
C GLU A 77 9.15 13.19 -11.65
N GLN A 78 8.02 13.60 -12.22
CA GLN A 78 6.96 14.27 -11.48
C GLN A 78 6.39 13.35 -10.39
N TYR A 79 6.17 12.07 -10.68
CA TYR A 79 5.74 11.11 -9.66
C TYR A 79 6.79 10.95 -8.56
N ALA A 80 8.06 10.77 -8.91
CA ALA A 80 9.15 10.61 -7.94
C ALA A 80 9.26 11.80 -7.00
N ALA A 81 9.17 13.02 -7.56
CA ALA A 81 9.12 14.24 -6.78
C ALA A 81 7.88 14.29 -5.88
N LEU A 82 6.69 13.95 -6.41
CA LEU A 82 5.44 14.11 -5.68
C LEU A 82 5.13 13.00 -4.64
N LYS A 83 5.74 11.82 -4.81
CA LYS A 83 5.52 10.62 -3.98
C LYS A 83 5.62 10.86 -2.47
N PRO A 84 6.57 11.65 -1.93
CA PRO A 84 6.65 11.91 -0.50
C PRO A 84 5.37 12.53 0.07
N TRP A 85 4.62 13.35 -0.70
CA TRP A 85 3.37 13.93 -0.20
C TRP A 85 2.18 12.96 -0.15
N LEU A 86 2.31 11.71 -0.61
CA LEU A 86 1.30 10.66 -0.38
C LEU A 86 1.19 10.30 1.09
N THR A 87 2.31 10.24 1.80
CA THR A 87 2.40 9.80 3.21
C THR A 87 2.14 10.93 4.20
N GLY A 88 2.04 12.17 3.70
CA GLY A 88 1.75 13.35 4.52
C GLY A 88 2.99 14.09 5.02
N ASP A 89 4.18 13.52 4.83
CA ASP A 89 5.47 14.14 5.12
C ASP A 89 6.36 14.07 3.87
N ALA A 90 6.81 15.23 3.39
CA ALA A 90 7.99 15.30 2.53
C ALA A 90 9.18 15.68 3.41
N PRO A 91 9.83 14.71 4.08
CA PRO A 91 10.91 15.02 4.98
C PRO A 91 12.04 15.69 4.19
N GLY A 92 12.29 16.96 4.47
CA GLY A 92 13.44 17.70 3.95
C GLY A 92 13.20 18.62 2.76
N TRP A 93 11.97 18.71 2.20
CA TRP A 93 11.67 19.65 1.12
C TRP A 93 10.56 20.62 1.51
N SER A 94 10.84 21.93 1.43
CA SER A 94 9.75 22.90 1.47
C SER A 94 8.89 22.76 0.22
N ARG A 95 7.59 23.12 0.31
CA ARG A 95 6.72 23.14 -0.89
C ARG A 95 7.27 24.06 -1.98
N ALA A 96 7.97 25.13 -1.61
CA ALA A 96 8.61 26.03 -2.55
C ALA A 96 9.76 25.34 -3.31
N ASP A 97 10.59 24.54 -2.63
CA ASP A 97 11.68 23.79 -3.29
C ASP A 97 11.14 22.73 -4.26
N ALA A 98 10.07 22.06 -3.86
CA ALA A 98 9.37 21.10 -4.70
C ALA A 98 8.75 21.74 -5.94
N ALA A 99 8.14 22.92 -5.76
CA ALA A 99 7.55 23.68 -6.85
C ALA A 99 8.63 24.10 -7.86
N ARG A 100 9.77 24.60 -7.38
CA ARG A 100 10.92 24.97 -8.23
C ARG A 100 11.50 23.77 -8.99
N ALA A 101 11.70 22.63 -8.33
CA ALA A 101 12.27 21.45 -8.99
C ALA A 101 11.35 20.87 -10.08
N LEU A 102 10.04 21.13 -9.97
CA LEU A 102 9.04 20.70 -10.94
C LEU A 102 8.68 21.78 -11.97
N ASP A 103 9.33 22.95 -11.91
CA ASP A 103 8.98 24.13 -12.70
C ASP A 103 7.49 24.51 -12.59
N MET A 104 6.96 24.45 -11.37
CA MET A 104 5.57 24.72 -11.03
C MET A 104 5.44 25.92 -10.10
N SER A 105 4.29 26.58 -10.15
CA SER A 105 3.87 27.46 -9.05
C SER A 105 3.47 26.63 -7.82
N GLU A 106 3.55 27.21 -6.62
CA GLU A 106 3.09 26.53 -5.40
C GLU A 106 1.61 26.12 -5.47
N GLY A 107 0.78 26.94 -6.14
CA GLY A 107 -0.63 26.61 -6.41
C GLY A 107 -0.77 25.37 -7.29
N ALA A 108 0.01 25.30 -8.38
CA ALA A 108 0.03 24.14 -9.28
C ALA A 108 0.53 22.88 -8.56
N LEU A 109 1.57 23.00 -7.72
CA LEU A 109 2.05 21.91 -6.87
C LEU A 109 0.95 21.38 -5.94
N LYS A 110 0.21 22.27 -5.26
CA LYS A 110 -0.89 21.89 -4.37
C LYS A 110 -1.97 21.09 -5.10
N VAL A 111 -2.33 21.52 -6.32
CA VAL A 111 -3.28 20.81 -7.18
C VAL A 111 -2.71 19.45 -7.61
N ALA A 112 -1.43 19.38 -7.97
CA ALA A 112 -0.77 18.14 -8.36
C ALA A 112 -0.75 17.12 -7.21
N ILE A 113 -0.43 17.54 -5.98
CA ILE A 113 -0.50 16.70 -4.77
C ILE A 113 -1.93 16.21 -4.53
N HIS A 114 -2.92 17.09 -4.65
CA HIS A 114 -4.32 16.72 -4.47
C HIS A 114 -4.74 15.65 -5.50
N ARG A 115 -4.37 15.85 -6.78
CA ARG A 115 -4.65 14.90 -7.85
C ARG A 115 -3.95 13.55 -7.60
N LEU A 116 -2.69 13.56 -7.19
CA LEU A 116 -1.93 12.36 -6.87
C LEU A 116 -2.64 11.56 -5.75
N ARG A 117 -3.02 12.21 -4.65
CA ARG A 117 -3.72 11.57 -3.53
C ARG A 117 -5.08 11.03 -3.94
N LYS A 118 -5.83 11.76 -4.78
CA LYS A 118 -7.10 11.27 -5.31
C LYS A 118 -6.88 10.01 -6.14
N ARG A 119 -5.93 10.02 -7.07
CA ARG A 119 -5.63 8.86 -7.92
C ARG A 119 -5.15 7.67 -7.11
N PHE A 120 -4.27 7.90 -6.13
CA PHE A 120 -3.82 6.83 -5.23
C PHE A 120 -4.98 6.15 -4.50
N ARG A 121 -5.96 6.91 -3.99
CA ARG A 121 -7.16 6.32 -3.38
C ARG A 121 -7.98 5.48 -4.36
N GLU A 122 -8.08 5.91 -5.62
CA GLU A 122 -8.78 5.15 -6.66
C GLU A 122 -8.06 3.83 -6.96
N VAL A 123 -6.72 3.85 -7.04
CA VAL A 123 -5.91 2.63 -7.24
C VAL A 123 -6.02 1.70 -6.04
N VAL A 124 -5.89 2.20 -4.81
CA VAL A 124 -6.10 1.41 -3.58
C VAL A 124 -7.48 0.75 -3.58
N LYS A 125 -8.52 1.50 -3.93
CA LYS A 125 -9.88 0.96 -4.04
C LYS A 125 -9.95 -0.15 -5.09
N ALA A 126 -9.33 0.02 -6.24
CA ALA A 126 -9.30 -0.98 -7.30
C ALA A 126 -8.52 -2.26 -6.90
N GLU A 127 -7.45 -2.13 -6.11
CA GLU A 127 -6.74 -3.30 -5.56
C GLU A 127 -7.62 -4.07 -4.56
N ILE A 128 -8.35 -3.37 -3.68
CA ILE A 128 -9.29 -3.99 -2.74
C ILE A 128 -10.44 -4.67 -3.48
N ASP A 129 -11.01 -4.00 -4.49
CA ASP A 129 -12.11 -4.51 -5.32
C ASP A 129 -11.75 -5.85 -6.00
N GLN A 130 -10.47 -6.03 -6.38
CA GLN A 130 -9.97 -7.29 -6.93
C GLN A 130 -9.80 -8.41 -5.89
N THR A 131 -9.77 -8.07 -4.60
CA THR A 131 -9.56 -9.04 -3.51
C THR A 131 -10.84 -9.42 -2.77
N VAL A 132 -11.88 -8.59 -2.84
CA VAL A 132 -13.18 -8.87 -2.20
C VAL A 132 -14.06 -9.73 -3.10
N SER A 133 -14.90 -10.54 -2.46
CA SER A 133 -15.90 -11.35 -3.19
C SER A 133 -17.18 -10.55 -3.48
N ASP A 134 -17.49 -9.55 -2.66
CA ASP A 134 -18.62 -8.63 -2.85
C ASP A 134 -18.15 -7.16 -2.95
N PRO A 135 -18.47 -6.44 -4.03
CA PRO A 135 -18.21 -4.99 -4.15
C PRO A 135 -18.78 -4.12 -3.01
N ALA A 136 -19.78 -4.61 -2.26
CA ALA A 136 -20.32 -3.92 -1.08
C ALA A 136 -19.31 -3.83 0.07
N GLU A 137 -18.36 -4.77 0.17
CA GLU A 137 -17.35 -4.87 1.24
C GLU A 137 -16.21 -3.86 1.06
N VAL A 138 -16.01 -3.31 -0.14
CA VAL A 138 -14.91 -2.38 -0.46
C VAL A 138 -14.82 -1.20 0.51
N ARG A 139 -15.96 -0.68 0.97
CA ARG A 139 -15.98 0.44 1.93
C ARG A 139 -15.50 0.02 3.32
N GLU A 140 -15.88 -1.19 3.74
CA GLU A 140 -15.47 -1.77 5.01
C GLU A 140 -13.98 -2.08 5.00
N GLU A 141 -13.49 -2.71 3.94
CA GLU A 141 -12.07 -2.99 3.75
C GLU A 141 -11.21 -1.73 3.70
N LEU A 142 -11.69 -0.65 3.06
CA LEU A 142 -11.00 0.64 3.09
C LEU A 142 -10.90 1.23 4.50
N ARG A 143 -11.96 1.10 5.30
CA ARG A 143 -11.97 1.55 6.70
C ARG A 143 -11.02 0.71 7.53
N TYR A 144 -11.03 -0.60 7.35
CA TYR A 144 -10.16 -1.53 8.05
C TYR A 144 -8.68 -1.30 7.70
N LEU A 145 -8.36 -1.12 6.41
CA LEU A 145 -7.02 -0.72 5.95
C LEU A 145 -6.55 0.53 6.71
N ILE A 146 -7.38 1.58 6.76
CA ILE A 146 -7.05 2.82 7.46
C ILE A 146 -6.76 2.56 8.95
N GLU A 147 -7.54 1.72 9.61
CA GLU A 147 -7.40 1.38 11.02
C GLU A 147 -6.10 0.62 11.32
N VAL A 148 -5.80 -0.39 10.51
CA VAL A 148 -4.56 -1.18 10.60
C VAL A 148 -3.33 -0.29 10.39
N LEU A 149 -3.38 0.63 9.42
CA LEU A 149 -2.31 1.60 9.16
C LEU A 149 -2.24 2.71 10.23
N ALA A 150 -3.32 3.00 10.96
CA ALA A 150 -3.34 4.05 11.98
C ALA A 150 -2.82 3.57 13.34
N THR A 151 -2.96 2.29 13.63
CA THR A 151 -2.53 1.70 14.89
C THR A 151 -1.00 1.53 14.89
N PRO A 152 -0.24 2.18 15.80
CA PRO A 152 1.20 1.91 15.93
C PRO A 152 1.41 0.46 16.38
N SER A 153 2.41 -0.25 15.85
CA SER A 153 2.73 -1.58 16.37
C SER A 153 3.28 -1.38 17.78
N ALA A 154 2.62 -1.96 18.79
CA ALA A 154 3.29 -2.20 20.05
C ALA A 154 4.49 -3.11 19.72
N GLY A 155 5.69 -2.54 19.84
CA GLY A 155 6.96 -3.25 19.68
C GLY A 155 7.23 -4.17 20.85
#